data_AF-A0A368HMC4-F1
#
_entry.id   AF-A0A368HMC4-F1
#
_cell.length_a   1.000
_cell.length_b   1.000
_cell.length_c   1.000
_cell.angle_alpha   90.00
_cell.angle_beta   90.00
_cell.angle_gamma   90.00
#
_symmetry.space_group_name_H-M   'P 1'
#
loop_
_entity.id
_entity.type
_entity.pdbx_description
1 polymer ?
#
loop_
_entity_poly.entity_id
_entity_poly.type
_entity_poly.pdbx_seq_one_letter_code
_entity_poly.pdbx_strand_id
1 'polypeptide(L)'
;MRGLLGGAMIAITPHMRVLVAVESVDFRVGIDGLAQRCRAVLQEDPFQGTVFVFRSRSHTAIKLLIYDKWYAPSNVEWPVGRA
;
A
#
# COMPACT_ATOMS: atom_id res chain seq x y z
N MET A 1 -6.99 34.27 7.53
CA MET A 1 -6.34 33.11 8.18
C MET A 1 -6.12 32.05 7.11
N ARG A 2 -4.87 31.82 6.70
CA ARG A 2 -4.47 30.93 5.60
C ARG A 2 -4.15 29.53 6.16
N GLY A 3 -4.73 28.49 5.56
CA GLY A 3 -4.09 27.17 5.46
C GLY A 3 -4.43 26.10 6.51
N LEU A 4 -5.66 25.59 6.54
CA LEU A 4 -5.83 24.14 6.73
C LEU A 4 -5.45 23.47 5.41
N LEU A 5 -4.15 23.29 5.16
CA LEU A 5 -3.73 22.22 4.28
C LEU A 5 -4.01 20.94 5.06
N GLY A 6 -5.25 20.45 4.95
CA GLY A 6 -5.60 19.09 5.34
C GLY A 6 -4.80 18.16 4.46
N GLY A 7 -3.58 17.84 4.88
CA GLY A 7 -2.81 16.76 4.27
C GLY A 7 -3.68 15.52 4.30
N ALA A 8 -3.79 14.83 3.16
CA ALA A 8 -4.54 13.59 3.08
C ALA A 8 -3.99 12.62 4.13
N MET A 9 -4.74 12.42 5.21
CA MET A 9 -4.42 11.43 6.22
C MET A 9 -4.84 10.08 5.65
N ILE A 10 -3.89 9.15 5.54
CA ILE A 10 -4.22 7.78 5.14
C ILE A 10 -5.11 7.20 6.24
N ALA A 11 -6.38 6.95 5.91
CA ALA A 11 -7.31 6.30 6.81
C ALA A 11 -6.86 4.85 7.02
N ILE A 12 -6.43 4.53 8.23
CA ILE A 12 -6.13 3.15 8.65
C ILE A 12 -7.32 2.67 9.47
N THR A 13 -7.88 1.52 9.08
CA THR A 13 -8.97 0.90 9.82
C THR A 13 -8.42 -0.08 10.87
N PRO A 14 -9.14 -0.34 11.98
CA PRO A 14 -8.66 -1.23 13.05
C PRO A 14 -8.39 -2.67 12.60
N HIS A 15 -8.99 -3.12 11.50
CA HIS A 15 -8.81 -4.45 10.94
C HIS A 15 -7.64 -4.57 9.95
N MET A 16 -7.02 -3.45 9.57
CA MET A 16 -5.82 -3.48 8.73
C MET A 16 -4.62 -4.01 9.53
N ARG A 17 -4.04 -5.11 9.07
CA ARG A 17 -2.75 -5.59 9.58
C ARG A 17 -1.65 -4.71 9.01
N VAL A 18 -0.72 -4.26 9.86
CA VAL A 18 0.44 -3.46 9.46
C VAL A 18 1.70 -4.24 9.80
N LEU A 19 2.54 -4.50 8.80
CA LEU A 19 3.82 -5.18 8.95
C LEU A 19 4.96 -4.26 8.55
N VAL A 20 5.96 -4.15 9.42
CA VAL A 20 7.14 -3.31 9.20
C VAL A 20 8.34 -4.19 8.86
N ALA A 21 8.92 -3.97 7.68
CA ALA A 21 10.18 -4.62 7.33
C ALA A 21 11.32 -4.02 8.18
N VAL A 22 11.96 -4.88 8.99
CA VAL A 22 13.09 -4.49 9.84
C VAL A 22 14.31 -4.14 9.00
N GLU A 23 14.55 -4.92 7.95
CA GLU A 23 15.63 -4.68 7.00
C GLU A 23 15.29 -3.54 6.03
N SER A 24 16.29 -2.73 5.70
CA SER A 24 16.12 -1.66 4.73
C SER A 24 16.02 -2.19 3.30
N VAL A 25 15.20 -1.54 2.49
CA VAL A 25 14.94 -1.95 1.10
C VAL A 25 15.52 -0.94 0.12
N ASP A 26 16.02 -1.47 -1.00
CA ASP A 26 16.38 -0.64 -2.15
C ASP A 26 15.12 -0.09 -2.79
N PHE A 27 14.84 1.19 -2.61
CA PHE A 27 13.61 1.80 -3.12
C PHE A 27 13.59 1.99 -4.63
N ARG A 28 14.67 1.64 -5.35
CA ARG A 28 14.70 1.57 -6.81
C ARG A 28 13.93 0.36 -7.35
N VAL A 29 13.64 -0.64 -6.52
CA VAL A 29 12.75 -1.74 -6.93
C VAL A 29 11.31 -1.24 -7.07
N GLY A 30 10.64 -1.70 -8.12
CA GLY A 30 9.22 -1.43 -8.36
C GLY A 30 8.30 -2.17 -7.39
N ILE A 31 6.99 -2.01 -7.59
CA ILE A 31 5.94 -2.60 -6.77
C ILE A 31 6.05 -4.13 -6.74
N ASP A 32 6.28 -4.77 -7.89
CA ASP A 32 6.41 -6.24 -7.95
C ASP A 32 7.62 -6.76 -7.16
N GLY A 33 8.72 -5.99 -7.15
CA GLY A 33 9.90 -6.32 -6.33
C GLY A 33 9.62 -6.20 -4.83
N LEU A 34 8.79 -5.23 -4.42
CA LEU A 34 8.33 -5.13 -3.03
C LEU A 34 7.36 -6.28 -2.69
N ALA A 35 6.44 -6.62 -3.58
CA ALA A 35 5.52 -7.74 -3.42
C ALA A 35 6.25 -9.09 -3.31
N GLN A 36 7.33 -9.28 -4.08
CA GLN A 36 8.20 -10.44 -3.97
C GLN A 36 8.90 -10.51 -2.62
N ARG A 37 9.33 -9.37 -2.05
CA ARG A 37 9.89 -9.32 -0.70
C ARG A 37 8.88 -9.63 0.40
N CYS A 38 7.61 -9.22 0.26
CA CYS A 38 6.55 -9.62 1.20
C CYS A 38 6.47 -11.15 1.30
N ARG A 39 6.50 -11.84 0.16
CA ARG A 39 6.46 -13.31 0.12
C ARG A 39 7.74 -13.95 0.62
N ALA A 40 8.89 -13.48 0.14
CA ALA A 40 10.17 -14.14 0.39
C ALA A 40 10.71 -13.90 1.81
N VAL A 41 10.53 -12.69 2.36
CA VAL A 41 11.11 -12.28 3.64
C VAL A 41 10.07 -12.27 4.74
N LEU A 42 8.93 -11.62 4.48
CA LEU A 42 7.87 -11.47 5.48
C LEU A 42 6.93 -12.68 5.53
N GLN A 43 7.05 -13.62 4.58
CA GLN A 43 6.23 -14.84 4.47
C GLN A 43 4.72 -14.53 4.43
N GLU A 44 4.35 -13.42 3.82
CA GLU A 44 2.97 -12.90 3.78
C GLU A 44 2.56 -12.57 2.34
N ASP A 45 1.28 -12.78 2.02
CA ASP A 45 0.74 -12.47 0.69
C ASP A 45 0.32 -10.99 0.60
N PRO A 46 0.96 -10.18 -0.26
CA PRO A 46 0.68 -8.75 -0.35
C PRO A 46 -0.74 -8.40 -0.82
N PHE A 47 -1.48 -9.36 -1.40
CA PHE A 47 -2.84 -9.14 -1.91
C PHE A 47 -3.95 -9.34 -0.85
N GLN A 48 -3.60 -9.63 0.41
CA GLN A 48 -4.57 -9.87 1.48
C GLN A 48 -4.99 -8.58 2.23
N GLY A 49 -4.73 -7.39 1.67
CA GLY A 49 -5.09 -6.11 2.29
C GLY A 49 -4.22 -5.73 3.50
N THR A 50 -3.05 -6.38 3.65
CA THR A 50 -2.06 -6.00 4.67
C THR A 50 -1.26 -4.78 4.21
N VAL A 51 -0.97 -3.87 5.13
CA VAL A 51 -0.10 -2.72 4.92
C VAL A 51 1.33 -3.11 5.19
N PHE A 52 2.20 -3.02 4.19
CA PHE A 52 3.63 -3.26 4.34
C PHE A 52 4.39 -1.94 4.38
N VAL A 53 5.17 -1.75 5.43
CA VAL A 53 5.99 -0.56 5.65
C VAL A 53 7.45 -0.90 5.38
N PHE A 54 8.06 -0.19 4.44
CA PHE A 54 9.47 -0.31 4.13
C PHE A 54 10.19 0.99 4.43
N ARG A 55 11.47 0.88 4.79
CA ARG A 55 12.39 2.01 4.94
C ARG A 55 13.47 1.98 3.86
N SER A 56 13.91 3.15 3.41
CA SER A 56 15.04 3.24 2.48
C SER A 56 16.35 2.90 3.19
N ARG A 57 17.36 2.45 2.43
CA ARG A 57 18.74 2.26 2.95
C ARG A 57 19.38 3.55 3.47
N SER A 58 19.01 4.69 2.91
CA SER A 58 19.46 6.01 3.37
C SER A 58 18.74 6.51 4.62
N HIS A 59 17.69 5.81 5.07
CA HIS A 59 16.86 6.18 6.22
C HIS A 59 16.10 7.51 6.04
N THR A 60 15.97 8.00 4.80
CA THR A 60 15.31 9.27 4.48
C THR A 60 13.90 9.12 3.92
N ALA A 61 13.46 7.90 3.62
CA ALA A 61 12.15 7.66 3.02
C ALA A 61 11.48 6.40 3.57
N ILE A 62 10.15 6.45 3.58
CA ILE A 62 9.25 5.34 3.90
C ILE A 62 8.39 5.07 2.67
N LYS A 63 8.20 3.79 2.32
CA LYS A 63 7.23 3.35 1.30
C LYS A 63 6.20 2.45 1.96
N LEU A 64 4.93 2.67 1.61
CA LEU A 64 3.82 1.81 1.98
C LEU A 64 3.39 1.01 0.74
N LEU A 65 3.20 -0.30 0.90
CA LEU A 65 2.57 -1.16 -0.10
C LEU A 65 1.27 -1.71 0.49
N ILE A 66 0.15 -1.42 -0.18
CA ILE A 66 -1.19 -1.92 0.13
C ILE A 66 -1.84 -2.26 -1.20
N TYR A 67 -2.40 -3.46 -1.30
CA TYR A 67 -3.33 -3.79 -2.38
C TYR A 67 -4.75 -3.67 -1.85
N ASP A 68 -5.47 -2.70 -2.40
CA ASP A 68 -6.92 -2.60 -2.21
C ASP A 68 -7.63 -3.49 -3.23
N LYS A 69 -8.65 -4.21 -2.78
CA LYS A 69 -9.50 -5.02 -3.64
C LYS A 69 -10.66 -4.15 -4.09
N TRP A 70 -10.68 -3.79 -5.37
CA TRP A 70 -11.88 -3.20 -5.96
C TRP A 70 -12.98 -4.26 -6.03
N TYR A 71 -13.99 -4.14 -5.15
CA TYR A 71 -15.24 -4.86 -5.32
C TYR A 71 -16.17 -3.97 -6.15
N ALA A 72 -16.49 -4.39 -7.37
CA ALA A 72 -17.64 -3.84 -8.07
C ALA A 72 -18.89 -4.25 -7.29
N PRO A 73 -19.70 -3.31 -6.78
CA PRO A 73 -20.99 -3.66 -6.18
C PRO A 73 -21.83 -4.39 -7.23
N SER A 74 -22.48 -5.49 -6.87
CA SER A 74 -23.30 -6.29 -7.79
C SER A 74 -24.49 -5.54 -8.40
N ASN A 75 -24.78 -4.35 -7.88
CA ASN A 75 -25.84 -3.44 -8.30
C ASN A 75 -25.32 -2.17 -9.00
N VAL A 76 -24.02 -2.06 -9.29
CA VAL A 76 -23.47 -0.98 -10.12
C VAL A 76 -23.38 -1.46 -11.55
N GLU A 77 -24.34 -1.03 -12.37
CA GLU A 77 -24.27 -1.14 -13.81
C GLU A 77 -23.40 0.01 -14.32
N TRP A 78 -22.17 -0.31 -14.71
CA TRP A 78 -21.29 0.67 -15.31
C TRP A 78 -21.90 1.16 -16.63
N PRO A 79 -21.95 2.48 -16.89
CA PRO A 79 -22.34 2.98 -18.20
C PRO A 79 -21.30 2.49 -19.22
N VAL A 80 -21.65 1.44 -19.95
CA VAL A 80 -20.83 0.85 -21.01
C VAL A 80 -20.83 1.85 -22.16
N GLY A 81 -19.78 2.67 -22.27
CA GLY A 81 -19.73 3.69 -23.32
C GLY A 81 -18.70 4.81 -23.15
N ARG A 82 -17.48 4.52 -22.70
CA ARG A 82 -16.38 5.49 -22.82
C ARG A 82 -15.06 4.79 -23.16
N ALA A 83 -14.86 4.59 -24.46
CA ALA A 83 -13.59 4.62 -25.16
C ALA A 83 -13.87 5.18 -26.56
#